data_AF-A0A916H6Y9-F1
#
_entry.id   AF-A0A916H6Y9-F1
#
_cell.length_a   1.000
_cell.length_b   1.000
_cell.length_c   1.000
_cell.angle_alpha   90.00
_cell.angle_beta   90.00
_cell.angle_gamma   90.00
#
_symmetry.space_group_name_H-M   'P 1'
#
loop_
_entity.id
_entity.type
_entity.pdbx_description
1 polymer ?
#
loop_
_entity_poly.entity_id
_entity_poly.type
_entity_poly.pdbx_seq_one_letter_code
_entity_poly.pdbx_strand_id
1 'polypeptide(L)'
;MLETPSVLPNPFDPSHPAAPDQFFGREEVFALCRGYLAGGGSPTVPILIGGQGMGKTSILQQLGVHVESRYLIAYFDLQVWDTASGTPGLLYALTLTARAALERAVGGLVLLPPLPDPEAFPDDLRGWLEWLGETHLEPVLRVDRRLRRLTFALDNLSRLFDAIQNGQVGTDFGSLLSTGLAADDRLAVIFSLRSDDEQRLEAFAPAADPLMRKRIGMLDESAARALISDPPQGVYTLESEAVEGILSMASGHPLLLQVINRLIWERSAGRGHNGSITLADVGAVLPDALSDADPILRPVWEQSTPQEQLALLALTRLIQANGGLPVTAEAVRSWLIRETDEALDETAIASALRKLEYQEALRTSQAGRYTFSVGLLHQWLLGVIPEETTPPASDRTVPRRLLLPVLLLIGLLAGAGLLLTQITQGDRVNSAVPTLTLPLDVAATRESIAATQTFEALPTATPTATYTFTYTPTFTPTFTASATFTPTATATFTATFTPSATYTASATFTASATFTPSLTATPTQTFTASATYTPSNTHTPTFTSTVTATATATATFTPSPTATPTATFTPTPIPSITPPPFPTGQVLATQAR
;
A
#
# COMPACT_ATOMS: atom_id res chain seq x y z
N MET A 1 -55.98 -1.66 -4.16
CA MET A 1 -54.55 -1.86 -4.46
C MET A 1 -53.80 -1.47 -3.21
N LEU A 2 -53.27 -2.44 -2.47
CA LEU A 2 -52.35 -2.15 -1.37
C LEU A 2 -51.07 -1.64 -2.03
N GLU A 3 -50.70 -0.39 -1.79
CA GLU A 3 -49.37 0.11 -2.14
C GLU A 3 -48.36 -0.79 -1.42
N THR A 4 -47.64 -1.60 -2.17
CA THR A 4 -46.42 -2.24 -1.68
C THR A 4 -45.53 -1.12 -1.14
N PRO A 5 -45.11 -1.15 0.13
CA PRO A 5 -44.21 -0.13 0.65
C PRO A 5 -42.98 -0.12 -0.25
N SER A 6 -42.63 1.05 -0.80
CA SER A 6 -41.43 1.22 -1.59
C SER A 6 -40.24 0.86 -0.71
N VAL A 7 -39.70 -0.35 -0.90
CA VAL A 7 -38.50 -0.81 -0.20
C VAL A 7 -37.37 0.10 -0.65
N LEU A 8 -36.83 0.90 0.27
CA LEU A 8 -35.68 1.75 -0.02
C LEU A 8 -34.51 0.85 -0.45
N PRO A 9 -33.85 1.15 -1.59
CA PRO A 9 -32.71 0.36 -2.04
C PRO A 9 -31.57 0.47 -1.03
N ASN A 10 -30.87 -0.64 -0.80
CA ASN A 10 -29.70 -0.65 0.08
C ASN A 10 -28.57 0.14 -0.60
N PRO A 11 -28.03 1.19 0.05
CA PRO A 11 -26.94 1.96 -0.53
C PRO A 11 -25.59 1.24 -0.47
N PHE A 12 -25.48 0.15 0.30
CA PHE A 12 -24.23 -0.59 0.46
C PHE A 12 -24.22 -1.82 -0.43
N ASP A 13 -23.35 -1.81 -1.45
CA ASP A 13 -23.20 -2.92 -2.38
C ASP A 13 -21.72 -3.32 -2.53
N PRO A 14 -21.29 -4.42 -1.91
CA PRO A 14 -19.91 -4.91 -2.03
C PRO A 14 -19.64 -5.59 -3.38
N SER A 15 -20.67 -5.88 -4.18
CA SER A 15 -20.54 -6.61 -5.46
C SER A 15 -20.29 -5.70 -6.65
N HIS A 16 -20.61 -4.41 -6.54
CA HIS A 16 -20.40 -3.42 -7.59
C HIS A 16 -19.44 -2.32 -7.16
N PRO A 17 -18.73 -1.70 -8.10
CA PRO A 17 -17.95 -0.50 -7.83
C PRO A 17 -18.83 0.62 -7.28
N ALA A 18 -18.28 1.40 -6.33
CA ALA A 18 -19.02 2.44 -5.65
C ALA A 18 -19.49 3.52 -6.62
N ALA A 19 -20.74 3.96 -6.47
CA ALA A 19 -21.31 5.08 -7.19
C ALA A 19 -20.65 6.43 -6.74
N PRO A 20 -20.74 7.49 -7.54
CA PRO A 20 -20.06 8.76 -7.23
C PRO A 20 -20.47 9.38 -5.89
N ASP A 21 -21.74 9.23 -5.51
CA ASP A 21 -22.32 9.68 -4.24
C ASP A 21 -21.98 8.78 -3.04
N GLN A 22 -21.37 7.61 -3.31
CA GLN A 22 -21.01 6.60 -2.32
C GLN A 22 -19.49 6.33 -2.31
N PHE A 23 -18.72 7.19 -2.99
CA PHE A 23 -17.28 7.09 -3.08
C PHE A 23 -16.62 8.10 -2.13
N PHE A 24 -15.78 7.60 -1.20
CA PHE A 24 -15.21 8.40 -0.12
C PHE A 24 -13.68 8.37 -0.13
N GLY A 25 -13.07 9.54 0.11
CA GLY A 25 -11.61 9.71 0.21
C GLY A 25 -10.88 9.64 -1.14
N ARG A 26 -9.59 9.27 -1.11
CA ARG A 26 -8.71 9.05 -2.28
C ARG A 26 -8.37 10.31 -3.09
N GLU A 27 -8.55 11.50 -2.53
CA GLU A 27 -8.25 12.76 -3.23
C GLU A 27 -6.79 12.86 -3.65
N GLU A 28 -5.88 12.28 -2.87
CA GLU A 28 -4.45 12.19 -3.18
C GLU A 28 -4.16 11.35 -4.44
N VAL A 29 -5.01 10.36 -4.75
CA VAL A 29 -4.91 9.52 -5.94
C VAL A 29 -5.40 10.31 -7.14
N PHE A 30 -6.56 10.96 -7.02
CA PHE A 30 -7.09 11.81 -8.09
C PHE A 30 -6.21 13.03 -8.36
N ALA A 31 -5.56 13.60 -7.35
CA ALA A 31 -4.59 14.66 -7.52
C ALA A 31 -3.39 14.20 -8.38
N LEU A 32 -2.88 12.99 -8.15
CA LEU A 32 -1.83 12.39 -8.98
C LEU A 32 -2.31 12.18 -10.42
N CYS A 33 -3.51 11.60 -10.61
CA CYS A 33 -4.07 11.39 -11.94
C CYS A 33 -4.30 12.71 -12.68
N ARG A 34 -4.83 13.74 -12.02
CA ARG A 34 -4.99 15.09 -12.61
C ARG A 34 -3.66 15.69 -13.00
N GLY A 35 -2.64 15.57 -12.15
CA GLY A 35 -1.27 16.03 -12.47
C GLY A 35 -0.69 15.35 -13.71
N TYR A 36 -0.84 14.03 -13.80
CA TYR A 36 -0.43 13.25 -14.96
C TYR A 36 -1.17 13.67 -16.25
N LEU A 37 -2.50 13.79 -16.18
CA LEU A 37 -3.34 14.14 -17.34
C LEU A 37 -3.18 15.60 -17.79
N ALA A 38 -2.84 16.50 -16.87
CA ALA A 38 -2.52 17.90 -17.16
C ALA A 38 -1.13 18.09 -17.79
N GLY A 39 -0.24 17.12 -17.62
CA GLY A 39 1.06 17.08 -18.30
C GLY A 39 0.96 16.88 -19.81
N GLY A 40 2.10 16.95 -20.50
CA GLY A 40 2.23 16.60 -21.91
C GLY A 40 2.29 15.08 -22.16
N GLY A 41 2.76 14.67 -23.33
CA GLY A 41 3.10 13.28 -23.60
C GLY A 41 4.10 12.78 -22.55
N SER A 42 3.74 11.71 -21.84
CA SER A 42 4.56 11.15 -20.76
C SER A 42 4.93 9.71 -21.12
N PRO A 43 6.23 9.35 -21.08
CA PRO A 43 6.66 7.98 -21.32
C PRO A 43 6.28 7.03 -20.17
N THR A 44 5.87 7.56 -19.03
CA THR A 44 5.55 6.79 -17.83
C THR A 44 4.05 6.82 -17.55
N VAL A 45 3.55 5.74 -16.95
CA VAL A 45 2.13 5.56 -16.64
C VAL A 45 1.89 5.48 -15.13
N PRO A 46 0.85 6.15 -14.59
CA PRO A 46 0.40 5.91 -13.23
C PRO A 46 -0.03 4.47 -13.03
N ILE A 47 0.43 3.85 -11.94
CA ILE A 47 0.03 2.50 -11.54
C ILE A 47 -0.51 2.54 -10.11
N LEU A 48 -1.79 2.21 -9.96
CA LEU A 48 -2.50 2.12 -8.68
C LEU A 48 -2.31 0.72 -8.10
N ILE A 49 -1.52 0.60 -7.04
CA ILE A 49 -1.13 -0.67 -6.43
C ILE A 49 -1.88 -0.84 -5.11
N GLY A 50 -2.55 -1.97 -4.89
CA GLY A 50 -3.22 -2.20 -3.62
C GLY A 50 -3.78 -3.60 -3.45
N GLY A 51 -4.08 -3.95 -2.20
CA GLY A 51 -4.68 -5.23 -1.83
C GLY A 51 -6.08 -5.44 -2.43
N GLN A 52 -6.60 -6.65 -2.29
CA GLN A 52 -7.97 -6.99 -2.70
C GLN A 52 -8.98 -6.13 -1.91
N GLY A 53 -10.02 -5.64 -2.59
CA GLY A 53 -11.08 -4.85 -1.93
C GLY A 53 -10.69 -3.44 -1.45
N MET A 54 -9.52 -2.92 -1.82
CA MET A 54 -9.09 -1.55 -1.48
C MET A 54 -9.72 -0.45 -2.36
N GLY A 55 -10.60 -0.81 -3.29
CA GLY A 55 -11.35 0.14 -4.14
C GLY A 55 -10.63 0.57 -5.41
N LYS A 56 -9.63 -0.20 -5.89
CA LYS A 56 -8.89 0.12 -7.14
C LYS A 56 -9.81 0.27 -8.36
N THR A 57 -10.70 -0.70 -8.58
CA THR A 57 -11.71 -0.67 -9.65
C THR A 57 -12.63 0.53 -9.53
N SER A 58 -13.14 0.80 -8.32
CA SER A 58 -13.95 1.98 -8.03
C SER A 58 -13.21 3.28 -8.35
N ILE A 59 -11.93 3.41 -7.97
CA ILE A 59 -11.11 4.57 -8.31
C ILE A 59 -11.04 4.76 -9.84
N LEU A 60 -10.72 3.70 -10.59
CA LEU A 60 -10.60 3.78 -12.06
C LEU A 60 -11.91 4.19 -12.73
N GLN A 61 -13.04 3.67 -12.27
CA GLN A 61 -14.35 4.03 -12.82
C GLN A 61 -14.78 5.45 -12.43
N GLN A 62 -14.41 5.89 -11.23
CA GLN A 62 -14.70 7.25 -10.74
C GLN A 62 -13.80 8.33 -11.35
N LEU A 63 -12.73 7.96 -12.06
CA LEU A 63 -11.86 8.94 -12.74
C LEU A 63 -12.67 9.93 -13.57
N GLY A 64 -13.67 9.48 -14.34
CA GLY A 64 -14.46 10.35 -15.22
C GLY A 64 -15.28 11.42 -14.50
N VAL A 65 -15.55 11.25 -13.20
CA VAL A 65 -16.26 12.23 -12.36
C VAL A 65 -15.27 13.16 -11.65
N HIS A 66 -14.10 12.64 -11.26
CA HIS A 66 -13.12 13.37 -10.45
C HIS A 66 -12.03 14.10 -11.26
N VAL A 67 -11.92 13.81 -12.56
CA VAL A 67 -11.06 14.56 -13.48
C VAL A 67 -11.90 15.50 -14.36
N GLU A 68 -11.24 16.49 -14.96
CA GLU A 68 -11.91 17.43 -15.84
C GLU A 68 -12.50 16.74 -17.07
N SER A 69 -13.68 17.18 -17.53
CA SER A 69 -14.41 16.59 -18.66
C SER A 69 -13.66 16.60 -20.00
N ARG A 70 -12.51 17.28 -20.07
CA ARG A 70 -11.58 17.27 -21.21
C ARG A 70 -10.77 15.97 -21.33
N TYR A 71 -10.74 15.15 -20.28
CA TYR A 71 -10.09 13.86 -20.24
C TYR A 71 -11.14 12.76 -20.32
N LEU A 72 -11.24 12.13 -21.49
CA LEU A 72 -12.22 11.10 -21.74
C LEU A 72 -11.71 9.76 -21.22
N ILE A 73 -12.44 9.16 -20.28
CA ILE A 73 -12.05 7.89 -19.66
C ILE A 73 -12.68 6.70 -20.40
N ALA A 74 -11.82 5.80 -20.87
CA ALA A 74 -12.15 4.49 -21.43
C ALA A 74 -11.71 3.41 -20.42
N TYR A 75 -12.66 2.90 -19.63
CA TYR A 75 -12.42 1.86 -18.64
C TYR A 75 -12.46 0.47 -19.30
N PHE A 76 -11.45 -0.37 -19.04
CA PHE A 76 -11.41 -1.76 -19.47
C PHE A 76 -10.85 -2.67 -18.38
N ASP A 77 -11.52 -3.78 -18.12
CA ASP A 77 -11.01 -4.82 -17.23
C ASP A 77 -10.25 -5.87 -18.05
N LEU A 78 -8.93 -5.96 -17.83
CA LEU A 78 -8.08 -6.92 -18.55
C LEU A 78 -8.46 -8.37 -18.26
N GLN A 79 -9.20 -8.68 -17.19
CA GLN A 79 -9.67 -10.04 -16.92
C GLN A 79 -10.67 -10.55 -17.95
N VAL A 80 -11.40 -9.65 -18.62
CA VAL A 80 -12.42 -10.00 -19.64
C VAL A 80 -11.76 -10.38 -20.97
N TRP A 81 -10.51 -9.95 -21.19
CA TRP A 81 -9.79 -10.26 -22.41
C TRP A 81 -9.36 -11.74 -22.48
N ASP A 82 -9.68 -12.37 -23.61
CA ASP A 82 -9.20 -13.71 -23.95
C ASP A 82 -7.73 -13.68 -24.35
N THR A 83 -6.84 -14.10 -23.45
CA THR A 83 -5.39 -14.05 -23.69
C THR A 83 -4.94 -14.97 -24.83
N ALA A 84 -5.75 -15.95 -25.24
CA ALA A 84 -5.46 -16.78 -26.42
C ALA A 84 -5.42 -15.98 -27.72
N SER A 85 -6.11 -14.83 -27.76
CA SER A 85 -6.10 -13.91 -28.89
C SER A 85 -4.84 -13.04 -29.01
N GLY A 86 -3.93 -13.12 -28.02
CA GLY A 86 -2.64 -12.42 -28.01
C GLY A 86 -2.76 -10.90 -28.13
N THR A 87 -1.68 -10.26 -28.58
CA THR A 87 -1.64 -8.80 -28.80
C THR A 87 -2.79 -8.29 -29.69
N PRO A 88 -3.10 -8.88 -30.87
CA PRO A 88 -4.15 -8.34 -31.73
C PRO A 88 -5.53 -8.32 -31.06
N GLY A 89 -5.89 -9.36 -30.30
CA GLY A 89 -7.18 -9.38 -29.61
C GLY A 89 -7.26 -8.42 -28.43
N LEU A 90 -6.15 -8.16 -27.73
CA LEU A 90 -6.09 -7.09 -26.73
C LEU A 90 -6.34 -5.73 -27.38
N LEU A 91 -5.63 -5.43 -28.48
CA LEU A 91 -5.76 -4.17 -29.21
C LEU A 91 -7.18 -3.98 -29.77
N TYR A 92 -7.81 -5.06 -30.25
CA TYR A 92 -9.19 -5.04 -30.69
C TYR A 92 -10.16 -4.71 -29.54
N ALA A 93 -10.00 -5.34 -28.37
CA ALA A 93 -10.81 -5.06 -27.19
C ALA A 93 -10.65 -3.60 -26.69
N LEU A 94 -9.41 -3.10 -26.67
CA LEU A 94 -9.12 -1.70 -26.34
C LEU A 94 -9.75 -0.74 -27.35
N THR A 95 -9.74 -1.10 -28.64
CA THR A 95 -10.39 -0.30 -29.69
C THR A 95 -11.89 -0.19 -29.47
N LEU A 96 -12.58 -1.31 -29.19
CA LEU A 96 -14.00 -1.31 -28.88
C LEU A 96 -14.32 -0.42 -27.68
N THR A 97 -13.48 -0.50 -26.64
CA THR A 97 -13.62 0.33 -25.43
C THR A 97 -13.44 1.82 -25.73
N ALA A 98 -12.40 2.17 -26.50
CA ALA A 98 -12.14 3.55 -26.93
C ALA A 98 -13.30 4.12 -27.74
N ARG A 99 -13.80 3.34 -28.71
CA ARG A 99 -14.95 3.74 -29.54
C ARG A 99 -16.19 4.00 -28.71
N ALA A 100 -16.53 3.10 -27.79
CA ALA A 100 -17.67 3.28 -26.90
C ALA A 100 -17.53 4.54 -26.02
N ALA A 101 -16.31 4.90 -25.61
CA ALA A 101 -16.07 6.15 -24.90
C ALA A 101 -16.23 7.38 -25.81
N LEU A 102 -15.66 7.35 -27.01
CA LEU A 102 -15.72 8.44 -27.99
C LEU A 102 -17.15 8.70 -28.48
N GLU A 103 -17.91 7.64 -28.79
CA GLU A 103 -19.31 7.74 -29.21
C GLU A 103 -20.19 8.37 -28.13
N ARG A 104 -19.97 8.01 -26.85
CA ARG A 104 -20.64 8.64 -25.70
C ARG A 104 -20.29 10.12 -25.56
N ALA A 105 -19.02 10.48 -25.74
CA ALA A 105 -18.57 11.87 -25.61
C ALA A 105 -19.19 12.79 -26.66
N VAL A 106 -19.32 12.31 -27.90
CA VAL A 106 -19.77 13.11 -29.03
C VAL A 106 -21.29 13.04 -29.25
N GLY A 107 -22.00 12.14 -28.54
CA GLY A 107 -23.45 12.05 -28.56
C GLY A 107 -24.04 11.82 -29.96
N GLY A 108 -23.31 11.12 -30.83
CA GLY A 108 -23.70 10.85 -32.21
C GLY A 108 -23.49 12.00 -33.21
N LEU A 109 -22.85 13.11 -32.82
CA LEU A 109 -22.52 14.21 -33.75
C LEU A 109 -21.44 13.81 -34.78
N VAL A 110 -20.66 12.76 -34.49
CA VAL A 110 -19.64 12.19 -35.37
C VAL A 110 -19.91 10.69 -35.51
N LEU A 111 -20.05 10.24 -36.76
CA LEU A 111 -19.99 8.83 -37.09
C LEU A 111 -18.51 8.42 -37.12
N LEU A 112 -18.11 7.61 -36.14
CA LEU A 112 -16.79 6.99 -36.18
C LEU A 112 -16.69 6.07 -37.39
N PRO A 113 -15.54 6.05 -38.10
CA PRO A 113 -15.36 5.14 -39.23
C PRO A 113 -15.56 3.69 -38.80
N PRO A 114 -16.07 2.79 -39.65
CA PRO A 114 -16.23 1.38 -39.30
C PRO A 114 -14.88 0.73 -38.97
N LEU A 115 -14.90 -0.33 -38.16
CA LEU A 115 -13.69 -1.10 -37.90
C LEU A 115 -13.22 -1.78 -39.19
N PRO A 116 -11.90 -1.83 -39.44
CA PRO A 116 -11.36 -2.54 -40.59
C PRO A 116 -11.58 -4.05 -40.45
N ASP A 117 -11.50 -4.76 -41.56
CA ASP A 117 -11.46 -6.23 -41.55
C ASP A 117 -10.28 -6.73 -40.70
N PRO A 118 -10.37 -7.92 -40.09
CA PRO A 118 -9.31 -8.44 -39.21
C PRO A 118 -7.91 -8.48 -39.84
N GLU A 119 -7.82 -8.65 -41.16
CA GLU A 119 -6.53 -8.67 -41.89
C GLU A 119 -5.90 -7.27 -42.05
N ALA A 120 -6.71 -6.22 -42.00
CA ALA A 120 -6.28 -4.83 -42.11
C ALA A 120 -6.17 -4.15 -40.73
N PHE A 121 -6.50 -4.86 -39.65
CA PHE A 121 -6.36 -4.38 -38.29
C PHE A 121 -4.89 -4.48 -37.85
N PRO A 122 -4.34 -3.43 -37.20
CA PRO A 122 -2.95 -3.46 -36.72
C PRO A 122 -2.69 -4.65 -35.77
N ASP A 123 -1.62 -5.40 -36.03
CA ASP A 123 -1.22 -6.57 -35.24
C ASP A 123 -0.22 -6.23 -34.13
N ASP A 124 0.38 -5.03 -34.18
CA ASP A 124 1.34 -4.51 -33.22
C ASP A 124 0.84 -3.26 -32.47
N LEU A 125 1.41 -3.02 -31.29
CA LEU A 125 1.00 -1.89 -30.44
C LEU A 125 1.31 -0.53 -31.07
N ARG A 126 2.43 -0.41 -31.79
CA ARG A 126 2.85 0.88 -32.37
C ARG A 126 1.94 1.26 -33.53
N GLY A 127 1.75 0.36 -34.49
CA GLY A 127 0.83 0.57 -35.61
C GLY A 127 -0.59 0.84 -35.11
N TRP A 128 -1.02 0.16 -34.04
CA TRP A 128 -2.31 0.42 -33.41
C TRP A 128 -2.45 1.82 -32.80
N LEU A 129 -1.43 2.32 -32.08
CA LEU A 129 -1.47 3.66 -31.48
C LEU A 129 -1.56 4.76 -32.56
N GLU A 130 -0.74 4.64 -33.61
CA GLU A 130 -0.75 5.55 -34.76
C GLU A 130 -2.13 5.52 -35.45
N TRP A 131 -2.63 4.32 -35.77
CA TRP A 131 -3.93 4.13 -36.40
C TRP A 131 -5.11 4.66 -35.56
N LEU A 132 -5.14 4.37 -34.26
CA LEU A 132 -6.19 4.84 -33.36
C LEU A 132 -6.21 6.38 -33.27
N GLY A 133 -5.03 6.98 -33.18
CA GLY A 133 -4.84 8.42 -33.12
C GLY A 133 -5.36 9.14 -34.38
N GLU A 134 -5.04 8.63 -35.56
CA GLU A 134 -5.45 9.22 -36.84
C GLU A 134 -6.91 8.90 -37.19
N THR A 135 -7.34 7.65 -37.00
CA THR A 135 -8.62 7.15 -37.51
C THR A 135 -9.79 7.44 -36.58
N HIS A 136 -9.58 7.36 -35.26
CA HIS A 136 -10.67 7.47 -34.29
C HIS A 136 -10.58 8.74 -33.45
N LEU A 137 -9.38 9.14 -33.04
CA LEU A 137 -9.23 10.27 -32.11
C LEU A 137 -9.24 11.63 -32.82
N GLU A 138 -8.51 11.77 -33.93
CA GLU A 138 -8.42 13.04 -34.65
C GLU A 138 -9.80 13.56 -35.17
N PRO A 139 -10.68 12.74 -35.77
CA PRO A 139 -11.98 13.21 -36.23
C PRO A 139 -12.85 13.75 -35.08
N VAL A 140 -12.78 13.11 -33.91
CA VAL A 140 -13.51 13.52 -32.72
C VAL A 140 -12.97 14.83 -32.16
N LEU A 141 -11.66 14.96 -32.04
CA LEU A 141 -11.00 16.20 -31.55
C LEU A 141 -11.27 17.41 -32.45
N ARG A 142 -11.45 17.20 -33.76
CA ARG A 142 -11.81 18.28 -34.69
C ARG A 142 -13.21 18.84 -34.42
N VAL A 143 -14.13 18.00 -33.94
CA VAL A 143 -15.52 18.37 -33.64
C VAL A 143 -15.64 18.89 -32.20
N ASP A 144 -15.13 18.14 -31.22
CA ASP A 144 -15.08 18.57 -29.84
C ASP A 144 -13.68 19.04 -29.45
N ARG A 145 -13.45 20.35 -29.63
CA ARG A 145 -12.18 21.00 -29.28
C ARG A 145 -11.92 21.08 -27.77
N ARG A 146 -12.91 20.75 -26.93
CA ARG A 146 -12.72 20.71 -25.47
C ARG A 146 -12.04 19.42 -25.04
N LEU A 147 -12.28 18.33 -25.77
CA LEU A 147 -11.60 17.07 -25.54
C LEU A 147 -10.10 17.25 -25.80
N ARG A 148 -9.29 16.83 -24.84
CA ARG A 148 -7.83 16.94 -24.90
C ARG A 148 -7.17 15.58 -25.02
N ARG A 149 -7.68 14.62 -24.26
CA ARG A 149 -7.03 13.32 -24.14
C ARG A 149 -8.05 12.20 -24.02
N LEU A 150 -7.77 11.09 -24.68
CA LEU A 150 -8.39 9.79 -24.42
C LEU A 150 -7.49 9.04 -23.44
N THR A 151 -8.06 8.63 -22.30
CA THR A 151 -7.36 7.95 -21.21
C THR A 151 -7.91 6.56 -21.03
N PHE A 152 -7.06 5.54 -21.20
CA PHE A 152 -7.39 4.17 -20.87
C PHE A 152 -7.18 3.93 -19.38
N ALA A 153 -8.24 3.59 -18.67
CA ALA A 153 -8.19 3.11 -17.29
C ALA A 153 -8.26 1.58 -17.31
N LEU A 154 -7.10 0.94 -17.21
CA LEU A 154 -6.93 -0.50 -17.39
C LEU A 154 -6.83 -1.18 -16.03
N ASP A 155 -7.84 -1.98 -15.70
CA ASP A 155 -7.89 -2.73 -14.45
C ASP A 155 -7.18 -4.08 -14.60
N ASN A 156 -6.65 -4.63 -13.49
CA ASN A 156 -6.06 -5.96 -13.39
C ASN A 156 -4.84 -6.21 -14.30
N LEU A 157 -3.81 -5.34 -14.22
CA LEU A 157 -2.56 -5.47 -14.99
C LEU A 157 -1.86 -6.83 -14.82
N SER A 158 -2.07 -7.54 -13.71
CA SER A 158 -1.62 -8.91 -13.48
C SER A 158 -1.90 -9.85 -14.66
N ARG A 159 -3.07 -9.70 -15.29
CA ARG A 159 -3.49 -10.52 -16.43
C ARG A 159 -2.61 -10.32 -17.66
N LEU A 160 -2.12 -9.10 -17.87
CA LEU A 160 -1.18 -8.79 -18.94
C LEU A 160 0.20 -9.41 -18.65
N PHE A 161 0.66 -9.39 -17.40
CA PHE A 161 1.91 -10.05 -17.03
C PHE A 161 1.86 -11.56 -17.25
N ASP A 162 0.72 -12.21 -16.96
CA ASP A 162 0.54 -13.63 -17.25
C ASP A 162 0.62 -13.90 -18.76
N ALA A 163 0.00 -13.04 -19.57
CA ALA A 163 0.06 -13.16 -21.03
C ALA A 163 1.47 -12.94 -21.60
N ILE A 164 2.24 -11.99 -21.05
CA ILE A 164 3.64 -11.78 -21.41
C ILE A 164 4.49 -13.00 -21.04
N GLN A 165 4.31 -13.52 -19.82
CA GLN A 165 5.04 -14.70 -19.35
C GLN A 165 4.75 -15.94 -20.19
N ASN A 166 3.52 -16.09 -20.68
CA ASN A 166 3.10 -17.19 -21.55
C ASN A 166 3.46 -16.96 -23.04
N GLY A 167 4.12 -15.85 -23.39
CA GLY A 167 4.51 -15.52 -24.77
C GLY A 167 3.35 -15.13 -25.69
N GLN A 168 2.18 -14.80 -25.13
CA GLN A 168 1.00 -14.36 -25.88
C GLN A 168 1.07 -12.86 -26.25
N VAL A 169 1.82 -12.09 -25.45
CA VAL A 169 2.14 -10.69 -25.67
C VAL A 169 3.65 -10.50 -25.63
N GLY A 170 4.18 -9.63 -26.49
CA GLY A 170 5.61 -9.33 -26.55
C GLY A 170 6.14 -8.75 -25.24
N THR A 171 7.36 -9.12 -24.86
CA THR A 171 8.04 -8.59 -23.66
C THR A 171 8.40 -7.11 -23.79
N ASP A 172 8.40 -6.58 -25.01
CA ASP A 172 8.64 -5.19 -25.35
C ASP A 172 7.40 -4.29 -25.21
N PHE A 173 6.24 -4.85 -24.83
CA PHE A 173 4.98 -4.11 -24.70
C PHE A 173 5.13 -2.84 -23.84
N GLY A 174 5.80 -2.90 -22.69
CA GLY A 174 6.02 -1.74 -21.83
C GLY A 174 6.86 -0.64 -22.49
N SER A 175 7.87 -1.02 -23.27
CA SER A 175 8.73 -0.10 -24.02
C SER A 175 8.01 0.54 -25.19
N LEU A 176 7.26 -0.26 -25.95
CA LEU A 176 6.42 0.23 -27.05
C LEU A 176 5.32 1.17 -26.54
N LEU A 177 4.68 0.83 -25.42
CA LEU A 177 3.68 1.68 -24.78
C LEU A 177 4.29 3.03 -24.38
N SER A 178 5.43 3.00 -23.69
CA SER A 178 6.13 4.22 -23.26
C SER A 178 6.49 5.12 -24.45
N THR A 179 7.04 4.54 -25.51
CA THR A 179 7.41 5.28 -26.73
C THR A 179 6.18 5.90 -27.39
N GLY A 180 5.09 5.14 -27.52
CA GLY A 180 3.85 5.64 -28.14
C GLY A 180 3.16 6.73 -27.32
N LEU A 181 3.12 6.63 -25.99
CA LEU A 181 2.54 7.67 -25.12
C LEU A 181 3.39 8.95 -25.04
N ALA A 182 4.70 8.83 -25.29
CA ALA A 182 5.56 10.00 -25.46
C ALA A 182 5.37 10.68 -26.82
N ALA A 183 5.00 9.91 -27.85
CA ALA A 183 4.80 10.42 -29.21
C ALA A 183 3.43 11.12 -29.40
N ASP A 184 2.37 10.63 -28.73
CA ASP A 184 1.03 11.18 -28.84
C ASP A 184 0.49 11.64 -27.46
N ASP A 185 0.51 12.96 -27.23
CA ASP A 185 0.00 13.58 -26.00
C ASP A 185 -1.52 13.53 -25.87
N ARG A 186 -2.23 13.07 -26.90
CA ARG A 186 -3.69 12.89 -26.89
C ARG A 186 -4.09 11.53 -26.30
N LEU A 187 -3.13 10.66 -26.01
CA LEU A 187 -3.36 9.36 -25.37
C LEU A 187 -2.76 9.33 -23.95
N ALA A 188 -3.43 8.62 -23.05
CA ALA A 188 -2.94 8.33 -21.70
C ALA A 188 -3.38 6.95 -21.26
N VAL A 189 -2.63 6.36 -20.32
CA VAL A 189 -2.98 5.08 -19.71
C VAL A 189 -2.75 5.16 -18.20
N ILE A 190 -3.68 4.60 -17.44
CA ILE A 190 -3.60 4.42 -15.99
C ILE A 190 -3.90 2.95 -15.72
N PHE A 191 -3.03 2.28 -14.96
CA PHE A 191 -3.21 0.88 -14.60
C PHE A 191 -3.62 0.71 -13.14
N SER A 192 -4.37 -0.35 -12.85
CA SER A 192 -4.39 -0.95 -11.51
C SER A 192 -3.53 -2.21 -11.46
N LEU A 193 -2.97 -2.49 -10.29
CA LEU A 193 -2.21 -3.70 -10.01
C LEU A 193 -2.49 -4.19 -8.58
N ARG A 194 -2.46 -5.50 -8.40
CA ARG A 194 -2.48 -6.10 -7.07
C ARG A 194 -1.10 -5.99 -6.40
N SER A 195 -1.06 -5.85 -5.08
CA SER A 195 0.18 -5.62 -4.33
C SER A 195 1.16 -6.80 -4.34
N ASP A 196 0.68 -8.02 -4.57
CA ASP A 196 1.46 -9.25 -4.74
C ASP A 196 2.27 -9.24 -6.05
N ASP A 197 1.74 -8.64 -7.11
CA ASP A 197 2.38 -8.56 -8.42
C ASP A 197 3.32 -7.36 -8.59
N GLU A 198 3.53 -6.54 -7.56
CA GLU A 198 4.32 -5.31 -7.66
C GLU A 198 5.76 -5.54 -8.13
N GLN A 199 6.37 -6.67 -7.75
CA GLN A 199 7.72 -7.03 -8.18
C GLN A 199 7.81 -7.26 -9.70
N ARG A 200 6.70 -7.62 -10.36
CA ARG A 200 6.64 -7.88 -11.81
C ARG A 200 6.67 -6.59 -12.63
N LEU A 201 6.52 -5.42 -12.01
CA LEU A 201 6.59 -4.11 -12.68
C LEU A 201 7.93 -3.82 -13.34
N GLU A 202 9.01 -4.50 -12.93
CA GLU A 202 10.33 -4.37 -13.57
C GLU A 202 10.29 -4.75 -15.05
N ALA A 203 9.47 -5.75 -15.42
CA ALA A 203 9.28 -6.16 -16.81
C ALA A 203 8.56 -5.10 -17.67
N PHE A 204 7.98 -4.08 -17.04
CA PHE A 204 7.24 -3.01 -17.70
C PHE A 204 8.05 -1.71 -17.80
N ALA A 205 9.33 -1.72 -17.47
CA ALA A 205 10.22 -0.59 -17.67
C ALA A 205 10.36 -0.27 -19.18
N PRO A 206 10.42 1.02 -19.58
CA PRO A 206 10.45 2.22 -18.74
C PRO A 206 9.05 2.77 -18.37
N ALA A 207 7.94 2.18 -18.83
CA ALA A 207 6.60 2.73 -18.57
C ALA A 207 6.24 2.76 -17.07
N ALA A 208 6.64 1.74 -16.30
CA ALA A 208 6.34 1.61 -14.87
C ALA A 208 7.36 2.31 -13.94
N ASP A 209 7.52 3.63 -14.08
CA ASP A 209 8.41 4.43 -13.24
C ASP A 209 8.00 4.38 -11.75
N PRO A 210 8.93 4.12 -10.80
CA PRO A 210 8.66 4.15 -9.37
C PRO A 210 7.96 5.40 -8.84
N LEU A 211 8.23 6.58 -9.41
CA LEU A 211 7.62 7.86 -9.03
C LEU A 211 6.13 7.94 -9.41
N MET A 212 5.70 7.12 -10.37
CA MET A 212 4.31 7.05 -10.85
C MET A 212 3.51 5.92 -10.20
N ARG A 213 4.12 5.18 -9.27
CA ARG A 213 3.43 4.12 -8.50
C ARG A 213 2.73 4.72 -7.30
N LYS A 214 1.41 4.52 -7.20
CA LYS A 214 0.59 4.98 -6.09
C LYS A 214 0.03 3.79 -5.32
N ARG A 215 0.45 3.62 -4.07
CA ARG A 215 -0.14 2.64 -3.17
C ARG A 215 -1.50 3.10 -2.65
N ILE A 216 -2.46 2.18 -2.68
CA ILE A 216 -3.82 2.32 -2.21
C ILE A 216 -4.00 1.37 -1.03
N GLY A 217 -3.98 1.92 0.18
CA GLY A 217 -4.22 1.18 1.42
C GLY A 217 -5.64 1.37 1.94
N MET A 218 -5.85 1.15 3.22
CA MET A 218 -7.12 1.46 3.90
C MET A 218 -7.55 2.92 3.74
N LEU A 219 -8.85 3.20 3.93
CA LEU A 219 -9.37 4.55 4.09
C LEU A 219 -8.84 5.16 5.38
N ASP A 220 -8.63 6.47 5.36
CA ASP A 220 -8.43 7.21 6.60
C ASP A 220 -9.71 7.18 7.45
N GLU A 221 -9.57 7.53 8.73
CA GLU A 221 -10.67 7.47 9.68
C GLU A 221 -11.84 8.37 9.26
N SER A 222 -11.58 9.53 8.66
CA SER A 222 -12.63 10.46 8.25
C SER A 222 -13.46 9.91 7.08
N ALA A 223 -12.81 9.34 6.07
CA ALA A 223 -13.44 8.72 4.92
C ALA A 223 -14.15 7.43 5.31
N ALA A 224 -13.58 6.63 6.23
CA ALA A 224 -14.24 5.44 6.76
C ALA A 224 -15.52 5.78 7.54
N ARG A 225 -15.48 6.81 8.41
CA ARG A 225 -16.66 7.31 9.13
C ARG A 225 -17.73 7.86 8.20
N ALA A 226 -17.33 8.61 7.17
CA ALA A 226 -18.23 9.12 6.14
C ALA A 226 -18.92 7.98 5.38
N LEU A 227 -18.17 6.95 4.97
CA LEU A 227 -18.74 5.76 4.32
C LEU A 227 -19.77 5.06 5.21
N ILE A 228 -19.54 4.96 6.51
CA ILE A 228 -20.50 4.35 7.46
C ILE A 228 -21.75 5.23 7.64
N SER A 229 -21.56 6.55 7.74
CA SER A 229 -22.59 7.44 8.30
C SER A 229 -23.38 8.21 7.25
N ASP A 230 -22.79 8.53 6.10
CA ASP A 230 -23.40 9.40 5.08
C ASP A 230 -24.47 8.69 4.23
N PRO A 231 -24.25 7.47 3.71
CA PRO A 231 -25.26 6.80 2.88
C PRO A 231 -26.62 6.54 3.58
N PRO A 232 -26.69 6.19 4.88
CA PRO A 232 -27.96 5.99 5.56
C PRO A 232 -28.57 7.27 6.15
N GLN A 233 -27.99 8.45 5.91
CA GLN A 233 -28.53 9.70 6.44
C GLN A 233 -29.99 9.90 6.02
N GLY A 234 -30.84 10.20 7.00
CA GLY A 234 -32.28 10.37 6.79
C GLY A 234 -33.10 9.08 6.85
N VAL A 235 -32.48 7.90 6.94
CA VAL A 235 -33.17 6.60 7.05
C VAL A 235 -33.14 6.07 8.48
N TYR A 236 -31.94 5.97 9.08
CA TYR A 236 -31.78 5.62 10.49
C TYR A 236 -30.60 6.38 11.11
N THR A 237 -30.55 6.43 12.43
CA THR A 237 -29.43 7.01 13.17
C THR A 237 -28.48 5.91 13.65
N LEU A 238 -27.18 6.20 13.63
CA LEU A 238 -26.12 5.35 14.16
C LEU A 238 -25.62 5.94 15.48
N GLU A 239 -25.55 5.12 16.53
CA GLU A 239 -24.90 5.53 17.77
C GLU A 239 -23.38 5.55 17.60
N SER A 240 -22.69 6.43 18.33
CA SER A 240 -21.23 6.54 18.25
C SER A 240 -20.54 5.21 18.56
N GLU A 241 -21.03 4.47 19.56
CA GLU A 241 -20.50 3.14 19.90
C GLU A 241 -20.69 2.12 18.76
N ALA A 242 -21.76 2.21 17.99
CA ALA A 242 -21.97 1.35 16.83
C ALA A 242 -20.96 1.66 15.72
N VAL A 243 -20.70 2.94 15.45
CA VAL A 243 -19.68 3.36 14.48
C VAL A 243 -18.29 2.88 14.91
N GLU A 244 -17.92 3.05 16.18
CA GLU A 244 -16.66 2.50 16.72
C GLU A 244 -16.61 0.97 16.61
N GLY A 245 -17.73 0.29 16.85
CA GLY A 245 -17.84 -1.16 16.68
C GLY A 245 -17.53 -1.60 15.25
N ILE A 246 -18.14 -0.94 14.25
CA ILE A 246 -17.90 -1.22 12.82
C ILE A 246 -16.44 -0.94 12.45
N LEU A 247 -15.89 0.20 12.89
CA LEU A 247 -14.48 0.54 12.67
C LEU A 247 -13.55 -0.44 13.38
N SER A 248 -13.90 -0.98 14.54
CA SER A 248 -13.08 -2.00 15.19
C SER A 248 -13.04 -3.32 14.39
N MET A 249 -14.11 -3.64 13.67
CA MET A 249 -14.25 -4.85 12.86
C MET A 249 -13.55 -4.73 11.50
N ALA A 250 -13.81 -3.66 10.75
CA ALA A 250 -13.29 -3.48 9.39
C ALA A 250 -12.13 -2.49 9.28
N SER A 251 -11.85 -1.72 10.33
CA SER A 251 -10.96 -0.56 10.29
C SER A 251 -11.34 0.37 9.12
N GLY A 252 -10.39 0.73 8.27
CA GLY A 252 -10.64 1.50 7.06
C GLY A 252 -10.78 0.64 5.80
N HIS A 253 -10.96 -0.68 5.89
CA HIS A 253 -11.00 -1.54 4.72
C HIS A 253 -12.32 -1.32 3.93
N PRO A 254 -12.29 -0.76 2.71
CA PRO A 254 -13.51 -0.32 2.01
C PRO A 254 -14.52 -1.43 1.79
N LEU A 255 -14.08 -2.58 1.28
CA LEU A 255 -14.98 -3.70 0.98
C LEU A 255 -15.61 -4.32 2.24
N LEU A 256 -14.85 -4.47 3.33
CA LEU A 256 -15.38 -4.97 4.60
C LEU A 256 -16.37 -3.99 5.24
N LEU A 257 -16.09 -2.68 5.13
CA LEU A 257 -17.05 -1.66 5.55
C LEU A 257 -18.36 -1.78 4.76
N GLN A 258 -18.30 -1.95 3.44
CA GLN A 258 -19.49 -2.17 2.61
C GLN A 258 -20.26 -3.43 3.03
N VAL A 259 -19.57 -4.55 3.28
CA VAL A 259 -20.20 -5.81 3.74
C VAL A 259 -20.92 -5.62 5.08
N ILE A 260 -20.26 -5.06 6.10
CA ILE A 260 -20.85 -4.87 7.42
C ILE A 260 -22.05 -3.93 7.35
N ASN A 261 -21.91 -2.79 6.65
CA ASN A 261 -22.98 -1.81 6.57
C ASN A 261 -24.19 -2.30 5.77
N ARG A 262 -23.97 -3.17 4.75
CA ARG A 262 -25.05 -3.86 4.05
C ARG A 262 -25.88 -4.72 5.00
N LEU A 263 -25.23 -5.52 5.84
CA LEU A 263 -25.92 -6.38 6.83
C LEU A 263 -26.65 -5.56 7.89
N ILE A 264 -26.05 -4.45 8.35
CA ILE A 264 -26.69 -3.52 9.28
C ILE A 264 -27.94 -2.89 8.66
N TRP A 265 -27.86 -2.49 7.39
CA TRP A 265 -29.00 -1.96 6.66
C TRP A 265 -30.13 -2.99 6.55
N GLU A 266 -29.82 -4.23 6.15
CA GLU A 266 -30.80 -5.31 6.02
C GLU A 266 -31.49 -5.62 7.36
N ARG A 267 -30.71 -5.64 8.46
CA ARG A 267 -31.24 -5.79 9.82
C ARG A 267 -32.14 -4.62 10.21
N SER A 268 -31.73 -3.39 9.89
CA SER A 268 -32.52 -2.18 10.11
C SER A 268 -33.83 -2.21 9.30
N ALA A 269 -33.78 -2.67 8.05
CA ALA A 269 -34.95 -2.82 7.19
C ALA A 269 -35.94 -3.85 7.76
N GLY A 270 -35.45 -4.92 8.40
CA GLY A 270 -36.28 -5.91 9.08
C GLY A 270 -37.15 -5.33 10.21
N ARG A 271 -36.75 -4.20 10.81
CA ARG A 271 -37.54 -3.43 11.78
C ARG A 271 -38.21 -2.17 11.19
N GLY A 272 -38.26 -2.06 9.86
CA GLY A 272 -38.77 -0.89 9.15
C GLY A 272 -37.97 0.39 9.42
N HIS A 273 -36.66 0.25 9.63
CA HIS A 273 -35.72 1.31 10.02
C HIS A 273 -36.07 2.06 11.31
N ASN A 274 -36.92 1.47 12.16
CA ASN A 274 -37.30 2.09 13.43
C ASN A 274 -36.19 1.93 14.48
N GLY A 275 -35.81 3.05 15.10
CA GLY A 275 -34.81 3.09 16.18
C GLY A 275 -33.37 3.28 15.70
N SER A 276 -32.48 3.61 16.64
CA SER A 276 -31.05 3.77 16.40
C SER A 276 -30.35 2.42 16.22
N ILE A 277 -29.30 2.38 15.42
CA ILE A 277 -28.40 1.23 15.33
C ILE A 277 -27.44 1.30 16.52
N THR A 278 -27.49 0.25 17.34
CA THR A 278 -26.72 0.13 18.59
C THR A 278 -25.50 -0.76 18.41
N LEU A 279 -24.58 -0.76 19.36
CA LEU A 279 -23.46 -1.72 19.38
C LEU A 279 -23.95 -3.18 19.41
N ALA A 280 -25.11 -3.45 20.02
CA ALA A 280 -25.70 -4.79 20.04
C ALA A 280 -26.15 -5.23 18.64
N ASP A 281 -26.63 -4.30 17.80
CA ASP A 281 -26.96 -4.60 16.40
C ASP A 281 -25.71 -4.92 15.58
N VAL A 282 -24.60 -4.23 15.83
CA VAL A 282 -23.29 -4.52 15.20
C VAL A 282 -22.77 -5.89 15.64
N GLY A 283 -22.87 -6.22 16.93
CA GLY A 283 -22.50 -7.55 17.43
C GLY A 283 -23.37 -8.67 16.84
N ALA A 284 -24.65 -8.40 16.57
CA ALA A 284 -25.57 -9.38 16.02
C ALA A 284 -25.26 -9.75 14.55
N VAL A 285 -24.65 -8.86 13.77
CA VAL A 285 -24.27 -9.15 12.37
C VAL A 285 -22.89 -9.79 12.24
N LEU A 286 -22.12 -9.91 13.34
CA LEU A 286 -20.75 -10.46 13.30
C LEU A 286 -20.65 -11.86 12.67
N PRO A 287 -21.52 -12.85 12.97
CA PRO A 287 -21.43 -14.18 12.36
C PRO A 287 -21.61 -14.14 10.84
N ASP A 288 -22.62 -13.40 10.36
CA ASP A 288 -22.90 -13.25 8.94
C ASP A 288 -21.77 -12.46 8.25
N ALA A 289 -21.25 -11.42 8.91
CA ALA A 289 -20.12 -10.64 8.41
C ALA A 289 -18.85 -11.46 8.27
N LEU A 290 -18.58 -12.41 9.19
CA LEU A 290 -17.44 -13.33 9.08
C LEU A 290 -17.59 -14.30 7.90
N SER A 291 -18.80 -14.80 7.67
CA SER A 291 -19.12 -15.64 6.52
C SER A 291 -18.93 -14.88 5.20
N ASP A 292 -19.48 -13.66 5.11
CA ASP A 292 -19.42 -12.85 3.89
C ASP A 292 -18.01 -12.27 3.64
N ALA A 293 -17.21 -12.09 4.68
CA ALA A 293 -15.81 -11.64 4.57
C ALA A 293 -14.83 -12.76 4.24
N ASP A 294 -15.22 -14.04 4.35
CA ASP A 294 -14.35 -15.19 4.11
C ASP A 294 -13.56 -15.13 2.79
N PRO A 295 -14.15 -14.75 1.62
CA PRO A 295 -13.40 -14.64 0.37
C PRO A 295 -12.30 -13.57 0.37
N ILE A 296 -12.34 -12.62 1.31
CA ILE A 296 -11.35 -11.55 1.48
C ILE A 296 -10.28 -11.98 2.49
N LEU A 297 -10.68 -12.67 3.55
CA LEU A 297 -9.80 -13.05 4.66
C LEU A 297 -9.03 -14.35 4.39
N ARG A 298 -9.67 -15.34 3.77
CA ARG A 298 -9.08 -16.65 3.46
C ARG A 298 -7.80 -16.57 2.63
N PRO A 299 -7.73 -15.77 1.54
CA PRO A 299 -6.50 -15.64 0.77
C PRO A 299 -5.31 -15.14 1.59
N VAL A 300 -5.53 -14.31 2.62
CA VAL A 300 -4.46 -13.84 3.52
C VAL A 300 -3.78 -15.02 4.21
N TRP A 301 -4.56 -16.02 4.64
CA TRP A 301 -4.03 -17.23 5.28
C TRP A 301 -3.46 -18.22 4.28
N GLU A 302 -4.18 -18.53 3.20
CA GLU A 302 -3.78 -19.57 2.23
C GLU A 302 -2.53 -19.20 1.42
N GLN A 303 -2.31 -17.90 1.20
CA GLN A 303 -1.13 -17.40 0.46
C GLN A 303 0.04 -17.05 1.39
N SER A 304 -0.16 -17.13 2.71
CA SER A 304 0.89 -16.92 3.69
C SER A 304 1.88 -18.08 3.69
N THR A 305 3.17 -17.79 3.88
CA THR A 305 4.19 -18.83 4.11
C THR A 305 3.95 -19.55 5.44
N PRO A 306 4.52 -20.75 5.67
CA PRO A 306 4.41 -21.43 6.97
C PRO A 306 4.85 -20.57 8.16
N GLN A 307 5.90 -19.75 7.97
CA GLN A 307 6.41 -18.84 8.99
C GLN A 307 5.41 -17.70 9.28
N GLU A 308 4.76 -17.18 8.25
CA GLU A 308 3.69 -16.18 8.37
C GLU A 308 2.46 -16.75 9.06
N GLN A 309 2.06 -17.98 8.73
CA GLN A 309 0.95 -18.68 9.38
C GLN A 309 1.22 -18.90 10.88
N LEU A 310 2.44 -19.31 11.25
CA LEU A 310 2.86 -19.43 12.65
C LEU A 310 2.85 -18.08 13.38
N ALA A 311 3.31 -17.01 12.73
CA ALA A 311 3.25 -15.67 13.30
C ALA A 311 1.79 -15.21 13.51
N LEU A 312 0.90 -15.43 12.53
CA LEU A 312 -0.53 -15.13 12.63
C LEU A 312 -1.22 -15.93 13.75
N LEU A 313 -0.89 -17.21 13.89
CA LEU A 313 -1.37 -18.07 14.97
C LEU A 313 -0.95 -17.53 16.35
N ALA A 314 0.35 -17.27 16.53
CA ALA A 314 0.89 -16.73 17.76
C ALA A 314 0.26 -15.38 18.13
N LEU A 315 0.15 -14.46 17.17
CA LEU A 315 -0.50 -13.17 17.35
C LEU A 315 -1.97 -13.33 17.76
N THR A 316 -2.71 -14.22 17.08
CA THR A 316 -4.12 -14.48 17.37
C THR A 316 -4.33 -14.87 18.82
N ARG A 317 -3.53 -15.83 19.32
CA ARG A 317 -3.61 -16.33 20.70
C ARG A 317 -3.11 -15.32 21.72
N LEU A 318 -2.00 -14.64 21.46
CA LEU A 318 -1.44 -13.66 22.39
C LEU A 318 -2.33 -12.42 22.53
N ILE A 319 -2.89 -11.92 21.42
CA ILE A 319 -3.81 -10.78 21.44
C ILE A 319 -5.10 -11.16 22.17
N GLN A 320 -5.62 -12.38 21.96
CA GLN A 320 -6.78 -12.88 22.71
C GLN A 320 -6.49 -12.95 24.22
N ALA A 321 -5.33 -13.50 24.61
CA ALA A 321 -4.92 -13.61 26.01
C ALA A 321 -4.69 -12.24 26.68
N ASN A 322 -4.24 -11.24 25.91
CA ASN A 322 -4.02 -9.87 26.38
C ASN A 322 -5.26 -8.97 26.27
N GLY A 323 -6.45 -9.53 26.04
CA GLY A 323 -7.69 -8.75 25.96
C GLY A 323 -7.73 -7.76 24.79
N GLY A 324 -7.10 -8.12 23.66
CA GLY A 324 -7.05 -7.29 22.44
C GLY A 324 -5.86 -6.34 22.36
N LEU A 325 -5.00 -6.27 23.39
CA LEU A 325 -3.87 -5.35 23.40
C LEU A 325 -2.74 -5.79 22.43
N PRO A 326 -2.05 -4.82 21.78
CA PRO A 326 -0.93 -5.10 20.89
C PRO A 326 0.23 -5.83 21.58
N VAL A 327 0.92 -6.69 20.84
CA VAL A 327 1.95 -7.62 21.35
C VAL A 327 3.32 -7.36 20.71
N THR A 328 4.41 -7.63 21.42
CA THR A 328 5.77 -7.44 20.90
C THR A 328 6.22 -8.63 20.05
N ALA A 329 7.16 -8.41 19.12
CA ALA A 329 7.80 -9.51 18.38
C ALA A 329 8.47 -10.54 19.31
N GLU A 330 9.04 -10.08 20.43
CA GLU A 330 9.63 -10.97 21.44
C GLU A 330 8.60 -11.87 22.13
N ALA A 331 7.39 -11.36 22.36
CA ALA A 331 6.30 -12.18 22.90
C ALA A 331 5.86 -13.25 21.90
N VAL A 332 5.80 -12.91 20.61
CA VAL A 332 5.53 -13.88 19.51
C VAL A 332 6.59 -14.97 19.50
N ARG A 333 7.87 -14.60 19.52
CA ARG A 333 8.99 -15.53 19.58
C ARG A 333 8.93 -16.45 20.80
N SER A 334 8.73 -15.86 21.99
CA SER A 334 8.62 -16.60 23.24
C SER A 334 7.46 -17.60 23.24
N TRP A 335 6.33 -17.23 22.63
CA TRP A 335 5.17 -18.10 22.50
C TRP A 335 5.44 -19.27 21.55
N LEU A 336 6.05 -19.00 20.38
CA LEU A 336 6.40 -20.05 19.40
C LEU A 336 7.36 -21.08 19.99
N ILE A 337 8.40 -20.64 20.72
CA ILE A 337 9.34 -21.55 21.39
C ILE A 337 8.64 -22.45 22.43
N ARG A 338 7.57 -21.96 23.06
CA ARG A 338 6.89 -22.66 24.16
C ARG A 338 5.80 -23.61 23.68
N GLU A 339 5.00 -23.18 22.71
CA GLU A 339 3.78 -23.88 22.30
C GLU A 339 3.93 -24.63 20.97
N THR A 340 4.99 -24.37 20.21
CA THR A 340 5.25 -25.06 18.93
C THR A 340 6.61 -25.74 18.96
N ASP A 341 6.72 -26.92 18.35
CA ASP A 341 8.01 -27.63 18.19
C ASP A 341 8.93 -26.93 17.15
N GLU A 342 8.46 -25.84 16.52
CA GLU A 342 9.22 -25.06 15.54
C GLU A 342 9.88 -23.84 16.18
N ALA A 343 11.21 -23.92 16.32
CA ALA A 343 12.03 -22.77 16.69
C ALA A 343 12.32 -21.91 15.45
N LEU A 344 11.46 -20.91 15.20
CA LEU A 344 11.75 -19.88 14.20
C LEU A 344 12.88 -18.96 14.70
N ASP A 345 13.84 -18.67 13.81
CA ASP A 345 14.88 -17.69 14.12
C ASP A 345 14.31 -16.26 14.15
N GLU A 346 15.06 -15.35 14.78
CA GLU A 346 14.62 -13.96 14.98
C GLU A 346 14.42 -13.23 13.64
N THR A 347 15.25 -13.54 12.65
CA THR A 347 15.18 -12.98 11.31
C THR A 347 13.95 -13.41 10.53
N ALA A 348 13.53 -14.66 10.67
CA ALA A 348 12.36 -15.24 10.04
C ALA A 348 11.08 -14.63 10.64
N ILE A 349 11.00 -14.50 11.97
CA ILE A 349 9.87 -13.83 12.63
C ILE A 349 9.80 -12.37 12.19
N ALA A 350 10.92 -11.64 12.21
CA ALA A 350 10.94 -10.24 11.78
C ALA A 350 10.55 -10.07 10.31
N SER A 351 10.99 -10.98 9.44
CA SER A 351 10.65 -10.96 8.01
C SER A 351 9.17 -11.28 7.77
N ALA A 352 8.63 -12.28 8.47
CA ALA A 352 7.22 -12.66 8.41
C ALA A 352 6.32 -11.50 8.89
N LEU A 353 6.62 -10.92 10.06
CA LEU A 353 5.86 -9.78 10.60
C LEU A 353 5.89 -8.56 9.68
N ARG A 354 7.07 -8.22 9.11
CA ARG A 354 7.19 -7.12 8.16
C ARG A 354 6.41 -7.36 6.87
N LYS A 355 6.41 -8.59 6.35
CA LYS A 355 5.65 -8.91 5.14
C LYS A 355 4.15 -8.85 5.40
N LEU A 356 3.68 -9.35 6.54
CA LEU A 356 2.28 -9.25 6.95
C LEU A 356 1.84 -7.80 7.20
N GLU A 357 2.73 -6.96 7.74
CA GLU A 357 2.51 -5.52 7.85
C GLU A 357 2.43 -4.85 6.47
N TYR A 358 3.33 -5.20 5.55
CA TYR A 358 3.34 -4.69 4.18
C TYR A 358 2.07 -5.08 3.39
N GLN A 359 1.51 -6.26 3.67
CA GLN A 359 0.23 -6.71 3.12
C GLN A 359 -0.99 -6.10 3.84
N GLU A 360 -0.77 -5.19 4.79
CA GLU A 360 -1.78 -4.55 5.62
C GLU A 360 -2.61 -5.51 6.49
N ALA A 361 -2.17 -6.76 6.67
CA ALA A 361 -2.80 -7.72 7.59
C ALA A 361 -2.54 -7.32 9.05
N LEU A 362 -1.35 -6.79 9.32
CA LEU A 362 -0.91 -6.31 10.63
C LEU A 362 -0.58 -4.81 10.60
N ARG A 363 -0.68 -4.18 11.76
CA ARG A 363 -0.23 -2.81 11.99
C ARG A 363 0.72 -2.77 13.18
N THR A 364 1.79 -1.98 13.05
CA THR A 364 2.76 -1.78 14.12
C THR A 364 2.56 -0.43 14.78
N SER A 365 2.50 -0.42 16.11
CA SER A 365 2.53 0.79 16.93
C SER A 365 3.94 1.40 16.94
N GLN A 366 4.05 2.70 17.23
CA GLN A 366 5.34 3.38 17.40
C GLN A 366 6.27 2.72 18.45
N ALA A 367 5.70 1.96 19.39
CA ALA A 367 6.43 1.19 20.39
C ALA A 367 6.88 -0.21 19.91
N GLY A 368 6.79 -0.53 18.61
CA GLY A 368 7.18 -1.83 18.06
C GLY A 368 6.24 -2.98 18.45
N ARG A 369 4.96 -2.68 18.70
CA ARG A 369 3.94 -3.67 19.05
C ARG A 369 3.00 -3.90 17.87
N TYR A 370 2.70 -5.15 17.59
CA TYR A 370 1.87 -5.61 16.49
C TYR A 370 0.44 -5.88 16.97
N THR A 371 -0.52 -5.56 16.12
CA THR A 371 -1.92 -5.97 16.24
C THR A 371 -2.49 -6.18 14.85
N PHE A 372 -3.65 -6.82 14.75
CA PHE A 372 -4.34 -6.97 13.47
C PHE A 372 -4.82 -5.60 12.97
N SER A 373 -4.63 -5.36 11.68
CA SER A 373 -5.16 -4.15 11.05
C SER A 373 -6.68 -4.20 10.93
N VAL A 374 -7.24 -5.39 10.72
CA VAL A 374 -8.68 -5.64 10.57
C VAL A 374 -9.13 -6.57 11.71
N GLY A 375 -10.09 -6.14 12.53
CA GLY A 375 -10.61 -6.96 13.64
C GLY A 375 -11.29 -8.26 13.17
N LEU A 376 -12.00 -8.22 12.04
CA LEU A 376 -12.58 -9.42 11.42
C LEU A 376 -11.55 -10.49 11.08
N LEU A 377 -10.31 -10.10 10.69
CA LEU A 377 -9.25 -11.08 10.42
C LEU A 377 -8.86 -11.84 11.69
N HIS A 378 -8.75 -11.15 12.82
CA HIS A 378 -8.48 -11.78 14.12
C HIS A 378 -9.60 -12.75 14.52
N GLN A 379 -10.86 -12.32 14.38
CA GLN A 379 -12.02 -13.15 14.70
C GLN A 379 -12.16 -14.35 13.78
N TRP A 380 -11.88 -14.18 12.48
CA TRP A 380 -11.90 -15.27 11.50
C TRP A 380 -10.81 -16.30 11.79
N LEU A 381 -9.59 -15.86 12.12
CA LEU A 381 -8.48 -16.76 12.49
C LEU A 381 -8.82 -17.59 13.74
N LEU A 382 -9.54 -17.04 14.71
CA LEU A 382 -10.01 -17.81 15.88
C LEU A 382 -10.97 -18.95 15.51
N GLY A 383 -11.73 -18.82 14.42
CA GLY A 383 -12.60 -19.88 13.91
C GLY A 383 -11.87 -20.91 13.05
N VAL A 384 -10.81 -20.50 12.36
CA VAL A 384 -10.01 -21.36 11.47
C VAL A 384 -8.99 -22.18 12.23
N ILE A 385 -8.40 -21.60 13.27
CA ILE A 385 -7.48 -22.29 14.17
C ILE A 385 -8.35 -23.07 15.15
N PRO A 386 -8.41 -24.41 15.09
CA PRO A 386 -9.15 -25.17 16.08
C PRO A 386 -8.64 -24.76 17.46
N GLU A 387 -9.53 -24.63 18.45
CA GLU A 387 -9.07 -24.89 19.81
C GLU A 387 -8.39 -26.24 19.73
N GLU A 388 -7.08 -26.29 19.99
CA GLU A 388 -6.56 -27.52 20.55
C GLU A 388 -7.50 -27.79 21.71
N THR A 389 -8.36 -28.79 21.54
CA THR A 389 -9.02 -29.43 22.64
C THR A 389 -7.89 -29.64 23.62
N THR A 390 -7.86 -28.87 24.71
CA THR A 390 -7.11 -29.26 25.90
C THR A 390 -7.37 -30.74 26.00
N PRO A 391 -6.36 -31.62 25.84
CA PRO A 391 -6.60 -33.04 25.97
C PRO A 391 -7.33 -33.18 27.31
N PRO A 392 -8.51 -33.84 27.35
CA PRO A 392 -9.37 -33.84 28.52
C PRO A 392 -8.48 -34.09 29.70
N ALA A 393 -8.43 -33.11 30.62
CA ALA A 393 -7.44 -32.99 31.69
C ALA A 393 -7.02 -34.39 32.08
N SER A 394 -5.82 -34.81 31.64
CA SER A 394 -5.45 -36.22 31.64
C SER A 394 -5.84 -36.76 33.01
N ASP A 395 -6.86 -37.61 33.05
CA ASP A 395 -7.26 -38.28 34.26
C ASP A 395 -6.09 -39.20 34.55
N ARG A 396 -5.08 -38.64 35.22
CA ARG A 396 -3.92 -39.34 35.73
C ARG A 396 -4.42 -40.14 36.93
N THR A 397 -5.34 -41.08 36.68
CA THR A 397 -5.38 -42.30 37.44
C THR A 397 -4.10 -43.04 37.10
N VAL A 398 -3.02 -42.67 37.78
CA VAL A 398 -1.81 -43.48 37.84
C VAL A 398 -2.27 -44.88 38.24
N PRO A 399 -2.04 -45.92 37.41
CA PRO A 399 -2.41 -47.26 37.81
C PRO A 399 -1.62 -47.58 39.09
N ARG A 400 -2.35 -47.81 40.19
CA ARG A 400 -1.88 -48.05 41.57
C ARG A 400 -0.86 -49.20 41.72
N ARG A 401 -0.39 -49.81 40.62
CA ARG A 401 0.56 -50.92 40.59
C ARG A 401 2.02 -50.52 40.32
N LEU A 402 2.30 -49.25 39.98
CA LEU A 402 3.68 -48.76 39.75
C LEU A 402 4.23 -47.84 40.84
N LEU A 403 3.42 -47.42 41.82
CA LEU A 403 3.86 -46.55 42.93
C LEU A 403 4.65 -47.29 44.02
N LEU A 404 4.38 -48.58 44.24
CA LEU A 404 5.07 -49.37 45.27
C LEU A 404 6.58 -49.59 44.99
N PRO A 405 7.03 -49.99 43.77
CA PRO A 405 8.45 -50.21 43.52
C PRO A 405 9.27 -48.92 43.51
N VAL A 406 8.68 -47.78 43.07
CA VAL A 406 9.38 -46.48 43.04
C VAL A 406 9.56 -45.90 44.44
N LEU A 407 8.55 -46.01 45.33
CA LEU A 407 8.70 -45.58 46.72
C LEU A 407 9.64 -46.49 47.53
N LEU A 408 9.68 -47.79 47.24
CA LEU A 408 10.66 -48.72 47.84
C LEU A 408 12.10 -48.39 47.41
N LEU A 409 12.31 -48.02 46.15
CA LEU A 409 13.63 -47.63 45.65
C LEU A 409 14.13 -46.32 46.28
N ILE A 410 13.24 -45.32 46.42
CA ILE A 410 13.56 -44.04 47.06
C ILE A 410 13.83 -44.22 48.57
N GLY A 411 13.08 -45.09 49.24
CA GLY A 411 13.34 -45.44 50.64
C GLY A 411 14.66 -46.17 50.86
N LEU A 412 15.05 -47.06 49.95
CA LEU A 412 16.29 -47.84 50.04
C LEU A 412 17.54 -46.99 49.76
N LEU A 413 17.44 -46.01 48.85
CA LEU A 413 18.48 -45.01 48.60
C LEU A 413 18.64 -44.01 49.76
N ALA A 414 17.54 -43.60 50.40
CA ALA A 414 17.59 -42.75 51.58
C ALA A 414 18.16 -43.47 52.83
N GLY A 415 17.87 -44.77 52.98
CA GLY A 415 18.40 -45.60 54.07
C GLY A 415 19.91 -45.87 53.96
N ALA A 416 20.42 -46.09 52.74
CA ALA A 416 21.85 -46.30 52.51
C ALA A 416 22.69 -45.03 52.76
N GLY A 417 22.14 -43.86 52.47
CA GLY A 417 22.76 -42.57 52.77
C GLY A 417 22.89 -42.30 54.27
N LEU A 418 21.88 -42.66 55.07
CA LEU A 418 21.93 -42.48 56.53
C LEU A 418 22.93 -43.43 57.20
N LEU A 419 23.09 -44.66 56.68
CA LEU A 419 24.03 -45.65 57.23
C LEU A 419 25.51 -45.28 56.96
N LEU A 420 25.82 -44.63 55.83
CA LEU A 420 27.19 -44.15 55.53
C LEU A 420 27.62 -42.96 56.43
N THR A 421 26.67 -42.16 56.91
CA THR A 421 26.96 -41.01 57.78
C THR A 421 27.24 -41.38 59.24
N GLN A 422 26.85 -42.58 59.68
CA GLN A 422 27.10 -43.07 61.05
C GLN A 422 28.46 -43.78 61.21
N ILE A 423 29.16 -44.10 60.12
CA ILE A 423 30.44 -44.84 60.16
C ILE A 423 31.67 -43.92 60.03
N THR A 424 31.48 -42.63 59.75
CA THR A 424 32.58 -41.69 59.43
C THR A 424 32.92 -40.68 60.53
N GLN A 425 32.37 -40.81 61.74
CA GLN A 425 32.81 -40.04 62.92
C GLN A 425 33.17 -40.98 64.08
N GLY A 426 34.45 -41.37 64.15
CA GLY A 426 34.98 -42.19 65.23
C GLY A 426 36.47 -42.45 65.08
N ASP A 427 37.25 -41.45 65.51
CA ASP A 427 38.67 -41.48 65.90
C ASP A 427 39.79 -41.90 64.92
N ARG A 428 40.71 -40.95 64.77
CA ARG A 428 42.05 -41.09 64.17
C ARG A 428 42.97 -41.83 65.14
N VAL A 429 43.54 -42.96 64.70
CA VAL A 429 44.83 -43.44 65.23
C VAL A 429 45.71 -43.89 64.05
N ASN A 430 46.94 -43.36 64.04
CA ASN A 430 48.02 -43.69 63.12
C ASN A 430 48.43 -45.17 63.22
N SER A 431 48.68 -45.84 62.07
CA SER A 431 49.95 -46.52 61.72
C SER A 431 49.76 -47.65 60.68
N ALA A 432 50.55 -47.54 59.61
CA ALA A 432 51.19 -48.56 58.77
C ALA A 432 50.56 -49.96 58.48
N VAL A 433 50.22 -50.17 57.19
CA VAL A 433 50.42 -51.29 56.22
C VAL A 433 50.56 -52.74 56.75
N PRO A 434 49.89 -53.74 56.12
CA PRO A 434 50.55 -54.49 55.04
C PRO A 434 49.69 -54.82 53.80
N THR A 435 50.42 -54.91 52.68
CA THR A 435 50.15 -55.49 51.37
C THR A 435 49.44 -56.85 51.40
N LEU A 436 48.43 -57.04 50.53
CA LEU A 436 48.10 -58.32 49.90
C LEU A 436 47.83 -58.09 48.40
N THR A 437 48.47 -58.93 47.58
CA THR A 437 48.65 -58.82 46.13
C THR A 437 47.80 -59.87 45.41
N LEU A 438 47.55 -59.62 44.11
CA LEU A 438 47.27 -60.55 42.98
C LEU A 438 45.80 -60.64 42.51
N PRO A 439 45.56 -60.90 41.21
CA PRO A 439 46.16 -60.25 40.03
C PRO A 439 45.12 -59.92 38.94
N LEU A 440 45.59 -59.14 37.97
CA LEU A 440 44.92 -58.69 36.74
C LEU A 440 44.72 -59.87 35.76
N ASP A 441 43.49 -60.14 35.33
CA ASP A 441 43.20 -61.09 34.24
C ASP A 441 43.00 -60.33 32.91
N VAL A 442 44.01 -60.44 32.05
CA VAL A 442 44.19 -59.73 30.76
C VAL A 442 43.70 -60.61 29.59
N ALA A 443 42.77 -61.54 29.82
CA ALA A 443 42.28 -62.45 28.80
C ALA A 443 41.03 -61.97 28.04
N ALA A 444 40.26 -61.00 28.55
CA ALA A 444 38.97 -60.62 27.95
C ALA A 444 39.00 -59.42 26.97
N THR A 445 40.17 -58.82 26.72
CA THR A 445 40.28 -57.60 25.87
C THR A 445 41.11 -57.85 24.61
N ARG A 446 41.35 -59.11 24.23
CA ARG A 446 42.22 -59.51 23.12
C ARG A 446 41.53 -60.07 21.88
N GLU A 447 40.20 -60.03 21.81
CA GLU A 447 39.44 -60.45 20.62
C GLU A 447 39.00 -59.28 19.71
N SER A 448 39.79 -58.20 19.65
CA SER A 448 39.68 -57.21 18.59
C SER A 448 40.97 -57.13 17.78
N ILE A 449 40.84 -57.40 16.48
CA ILE A 449 41.74 -57.13 15.33
C ILE A 449 42.33 -58.41 14.69
N ALA A 450 41.78 -58.79 13.53
CA ALA A 450 42.55 -59.05 12.29
C ALA A 450 41.64 -59.36 11.08
N ALA A 451 42.10 -58.93 9.89
CA ALA A 451 41.71 -59.29 8.51
C ALA A 451 40.53 -58.51 7.86
N THR A 452 40.60 -57.85 6.69
CA THR A 452 41.63 -57.67 5.63
C THR A 452 41.27 -56.46 4.74
N GLN A 453 42.28 -55.86 4.11
CA GLN A 453 42.33 -54.63 3.29
C GLN A 453 41.71 -54.74 1.87
N THR A 454 41.35 -53.60 1.24
CA THR A 454 41.85 -53.18 -0.11
C THR A 454 41.71 -51.66 -0.33
N PHE A 455 42.43 -51.16 -1.34
CA PHE A 455 43.10 -49.86 -1.53
C PHE A 455 42.28 -48.84 -2.38
N GLU A 456 42.62 -47.53 -2.28
CA GLU A 456 43.02 -46.66 -3.42
C GLU A 456 42.42 -45.22 -3.51
N ALA A 457 43.35 -44.25 -3.52
CA ALA A 457 43.40 -42.90 -4.13
C ALA A 457 42.52 -41.70 -3.69
N LEU A 458 43.24 -40.60 -3.42
CA LEU A 458 42.83 -39.19 -3.25
C LEU A 458 42.72 -38.49 -4.62
N PRO A 459 41.83 -37.48 -4.77
CA PRO A 459 42.37 -36.15 -5.06
C PRO A 459 41.69 -35.01 -4.29
N THR A 460 42.52 -34.00 -3.99
CA THR A 460 42.23 -32.68 -3.43
C THR A 460 41.35 -31.83 -4.36
N ALA A 461 40.34 -31.15 -3.80
CA ALA A 461 39.72 -29.97 -4.43
C ALA A 461 39.23 -28.94 -3.40
N THR A 462 39.72 -27.72 -3.63
CA THR A 462 39.60 -26.41 -3.01
C THR A 462 38.18 -25.94 -2.64
N PRO A 463 37.92 -25.35 -1.45
CA PRO A 463 36.70 -24.58 -1.21
C PRO A 463 36.84 -23.16 -1.77
N THR A 464 36.01 -22.83 -2.77
CA THR A 464 35.83 -21.47 -3.29
C THR A 464 35.01 -20.64 -2.30
N ALA A 465 35.63 -19.66 -1.65
CA ALA A 465 34.93 -18.67 -0.82
C ALA A 465 34.23 -17.65 -1.72
N THR A 466 32.89 -17.61 -1.69
CA THR A 466 32.10 -16.55 -2.32
C THR A 466 31.75 -15.53 -1.26
N TYR A 467 32.42 -14.38 -1.29
CA TYR A 467 32.10 -13.21 -0.45
C TYR A 467 31.08 -12.34 -1.17
N THR A 468 29.85 -12.28 -0.67
CA THR A 468 28.84 -11.31 -1.10
C THR A 468 28.73 -10.23 -0.04
N PHE A 469 29.33 -9.06 -0.29
CA PHE A 469 29.14 -7.87 0.55
C PHE A 469 27.82 -7.19 0.19
N THR A 470 26.88 -7.15 1.14
CA THR A 470 25.70 -6.27 1.06
C THR A 470 25.91 -5.14 2.04
N TYR A 471 26.22 -3.94 1.54
CA TYR A 471 26.27 -2.72 2.34
C TYR A 471 24.85 -2.14 2.44
N THR A 472 24.33 -2.01 3.66
CA THR A 472 23.13 -1.20 3.94
C THR A 472 23.41 -0.34 5.16
N PRO A 473 23.86 0.92 5.01
CA PRO A 473 23.99 1.81 6.15
C PRO A 473 22.62 2.40 6.50
N THR A 474 22.06 2.02 7.64
CA THR A 474 20.96 2.77 8.29
C THR A 474 21.51 3.33 9.59
N PHE A 475 21.85 4.62 9.60
CA PHE A 475 22.24 5.35 10.80
C PHE A 475 21.00 6.03 11.40
N THR A 476 20.63 5.63 12.61
CA THR A 476 19.60 6.30 13.42
C THR A 476 20.21 6.66 14.78
N PRO A 477 20.65 7.91 15.02
CA PRO A 477 21.06 8.33 16.36
C PRO A 477 19.84 8.78 17.18
N THR A 478 19.61 8.09 18.30
CA THR A 478 18.64 8.47 19.34
C THR A 478 19.31 9.42 20.34
N PHE A 479 18.76 10.62 20.53
CA PHE A 479 19.23 11.61 21.51
C PHE A 479 18.64 11.34 22.91
N THR A 480 19.45 11.49 23.94
CA THR A 480 19.03 11.56 25.34
C THR A 480 19.48 12.91 25.91
N ALA A 481 18.55 13.74 26.40
CA ALA A 481 18.87 14.98 27.11
C ALA A 481 18.10 15.06 28.43
N SER A 482 18.82 15.38 29.52
CA SER A 482 18.27 15.65 30.84
C SER A 482 18.73 17.03 31.34
N ALA A 483 17.75 17.93 31.44
CA ALA A 483 17.46 18.88 32.52
C ALA A 483 18.45 20.02 32.97
N THR A 484 17.90 21.25 32.89
CA THR A 484 17.70 22.29 33.96
C THR A 484 18.63 23.51 34.22
N PHE A 485 17.94 24.67 34.32
CA PHE A 485 18.14 25.94 35.10
C PHE A 485 18.93 27.18 34.58
N THR A 486 18.17 28.16 34.04
CA THR A 486 17.90 29.60 34.42
C THR A 486 18.77 30.33 35.50
N PRO A 487 18.76 31.70 35.61
CA PRO A 487 19.21 32.80 34.72
C PRO A 487 20.08 33.90 35.45
N THR A 488 20.37 35.04 34.77
CA THR A 488 20.33 36.47 35.24
C THR A 488 21.60 37.36 35.06
N ALA A 489 21.42 38.42 34.25
CA ALA A 489 21.98 39.79 34.16
C ALA A 489 23.45 40.17 34.50
N THR A 490 24.10 40.97 33.61
CA THR A 490 24.42 42.43 33.78
C THR A 490 25.39 42.90 32.68
N ALA A 491 25.15 44.08 32.09
CA ALA A 491 25.88 44.65 30.96
C ALA A 491 27.12 45.48 31.36
N THR A 492 28.21 45.44 30.58
CA THR A 492 29.22 46.52 30.46
C THR A 492 29.96 46.42 29.10
N PHE A 493 30.07 47.54 28.38
CA PHE A 493 30.71 47.71 27.06
C PHE A 493 32.25 47.88 27.15
N THR A 494 33.02 47.35 26.20
CA THR A 494 33.95 48.11 25.30
C THR A 494 34.59 47.21 24.21
N ALA A 495 34.75 47.76 23.00
CA ALA A 495 35.09 47.10 21.72
C ALA A 495 36.60 46.84 21.51
N THR A 496 36.98 45.86 20.65
CA THR A 496 37.78 46.10 19.40
C THR A 496 38.00 44.85 18.49
N PHE A 497 38.00 45.12 17.16
CA PHE A 497 38.64 44.46 15.98
C PHE A 497 38.14 43.10 15.34
N THR A 498 37.64 43.24 14.09
CA THR A 498 37.93 42.53 12.78
C THR A 498 38.59 41.13 12.72
N PRO A 499 38.38 40.34 11.63
CA PRO A 499 37.15 40.03 10.86
C PRO A 499 36.97 38.52 10.51
N SER A 500 35.82 38.24 9.87
CA SER A 500 35.46 37.06 9.05
C SER A 500 34.69 35.93 9.76
N ALA A 501 33.39 35.86 9.43
CA ALA A 501 32.39 34.96 9.98
C ALA A 501 31.97 33.91 8.94
N THR A 502 31.78 32.68 9.42
CA THR A 502 30.92 31.66 8.82
C THR A 502 29.74 31.43 9.79
N TYR A 503 28.55 31.22 9.22
CA TYR A 503 27.30 30.64 9.76
C TYR A 503 26.06 31.54 10.04
N THR A 504 24.99 31.16 9.32
CA THR A 504 23.53 31.07 9.55
C THR A 504 23.05 31.14 11.02
N ALA A 505 21.85 31.63 11.44
CA ALA A 505 20.49 31.55 10.88
C ALA A 505 19.44 32.51 11.57
N SER A 506 18.24 32.66 10.95
CA SER A 506 16.84 32.88 11.46
C SER A 506 16.54 33.94 12.57
N ALA A 507 15.43 34.71 12.65
CA ALA A 507 14.09 34.69 12.05
C ALA A 507 13.28 36.00 12.36
N THR A 508 12.24 36.27 11.56
CA THR A 508 10.86 36.77 11.90
C THR A 508 10.53 38.25 12.25
N PHE A 509 9.87 38.92 11.27
CA PHE A 509 8.80 39.97 11.25
C PHE A 509 9.03 41.32 12.01
N THR A 510 8.72 42.51 11.46
CA THR A 510 7.37 42.98 11.06
C THR A 510 7.42 44.30 10.27
N ALA A 511 6.46 44.47 9.35
CA ALA A 511 5.80 45.70 8.88
C ALA A 511 6.44 46.67 7.86
N SER A 512 5.69 46.82 6.77
CA SER A 512 5.33 48.07 6.06
C SER A 512 6.02 48.40 4.72
N ALA A 513 5.23 48.19 3.67
CA ALA A 513 5.01 49.07 2.53
C ALA A 513 6.10 49.31 1.45
N THR A 514 5.65 49.01 0.22
CA THR A 514 5.90 49.70 -1.06
C THR A 514 6.96 49.08 -1.98
N PHE A 515 6.50 48.20 -2.87
CA PHE A 515 7.18 47.88 -4.12
C PHE A 515 7.13 49.08 -5.08
N THR A 516 8.29 49.55 -5.50
CA THR A 516 8.48 50.28 -6.77
C THR A 516 9.72 49.69 -7.42
N PRO A 517 9.66 48.99 -8.57
CA PRO A 517 10.86 48.50 -9.23
C PRO A 517 11.49 49.63 -10.02
N SER A 518 12.75 49.97 -9.74
CA SER A 518 13.60 50.69 -10.69
C SER A 518 14.65 49.75 -11.25
N LEU A 519 14.60 49.58 -12.57
CA LEU A 519 15.67 49.13 -13.44
C LEU A 519 16.99 49.85 -13.07
N THR A 520 18.14 49.20 -13.27
CA THR A 520 19.17 49.60 -14.27
C THR A 520 20.54 48.94 -14.02
N ALA A 521 21.03 48.30 -15.09
CA ALA A 521 22.41 48.08 -15.58
C ALA A 521 23.53 47.40 -14.75
N THR A 522 23.94 46.24 -15.29
CA THR A 522 25.29 45.84 -15.77
C THR A 522 26.49 46.75 -15.47
N PRO A 523 27.66 46.18 -15.09
CA PRO A 523 28.73 45.92 -16.09
C PRO A 523 29.51 44.61 -15.83
N THR A 524 29.76 43.77 -16.84
CA THR A 524 30.92 43.74 -17.78
C THR A 524 32.02 42.76 -17.34
N GLN A 525 32.50 42.02 -18.34
CA GLN A 525 33.30 40.80 -18.28
C GLN A 525 34.79 41.02 -18.01
N THR A 526 35.46 39.96 -17.53
CA THR A 526 36.90 39.74 -17.79
C THR A 526 37.17 38.25 -17.99
N PHE A 527 37.66 37.89 -19.19
CA PHE A 527 38.28 36.59 -19.48
C PHE A 527 39.76 36.62 -19.09
N THR A 528 40.24 35.54 -18.47
CA THR A 528 41.67 35.24 -18.41
C THR A 528 41.86 33.75 -18.67
N ALA A 529 42.45 33.42 -19.82
CA ALA A 529 42.92 32.07 -20.12
C ALA A 529 44.38 31.92 -19.67
N SER A 530 44.72 30.79 -19.06
CA SER A 530 46.11 30.31 -18.97
C SER A 530 46.09 28.79 -19.12
N ALA A 531 46.78 28.30 -20.15
CA ALA A 531 46.96 26.88 -20.44
C ALA A 531 48.27 26.38 -19.82
N THR A 532 48.29 25.12 -19.37
CA THR A 532 49.52 24.35 -19.15
C THR A 532 49.24 22.89 -19.56
N TYR A 533 49.89 22.44 -20.64
CA TYR A 533 49.96 21.04 -21.10
C TYR A 533 51.23 20.40 -20.49
N THR A 534 51.31 19.11 -20.13
CA THR A 534 51.59 17.89 -20.94
C THR A 534 51.86 16.72 -19.96
N PRO A 535 52.03 15.42 -20.34
CA PRO A 535 51.45 14.61 -21.44
C PRO A 535 50.98 13.18 -21.02
N SER A 536 50.22 12.46 -21.87
CA SER A 536 50.49 11.06 -22.28
C SER A 536 49.41 10.50 -23.23
N ASN A 537 49.73 10.45 -24.54
CA ASN A 537 49.53 9.39 -25.56
C ASN A 537 48.30 8.44 -25.44
N THR A 538 47.41 8.22 -26.42
CA THR A 538 47.56 8.11 -27.88
C THR A 538 46.20 8.26 -28.60
N HIS A 539 46.25 8.82 -29.81
CA HIS A 539 45.24 9.17 -30.84
C HIS A 539 44.07 8.18 -31.09
N THR A 540 42.85 8.64 -31.43
CA THR A 540 42.45 9.05 -32.79
C THR A 540 41.23 10.01 -32.78
N PRO A 541 41.26 11.16 -33.49
CA PRO A 541 40.17 12.15 -33.53
C PRO A 541 39.34 12.10 -34.83
N THR A 542 38.06 12.45 -34.74
CA THR A 542 37.32 13.12 -35.82
C THR A 542 36.30 14.09 -35.24
N PHE A 543 36.62 15.39 -35.29
CA PHE A 543 35.67 16.47 -35.12
C PHE A 543 35.30 17.01 -36.50
N THR A 544 34.02 17.26 -36.74
CA THR A 544 33.57 18.21 -37.76
C THR A 544 32.40 18.97 -37.16
N SER A 545 32.66 20.17 -36.66
CA SER A 545 31.65 21.16 -36.32
C SER A 545 31.70 22.27 -37.38
N THR A 546 30.55 22.56 -37.97
CA THR A 546 30.36 23.77 -38.78
C THR A 546 29.08 24.42 -38.27
N VAL A 547 29.24 25.49 -37.48
CA VAL A 547 28.16 26.40 -37.10
C VAL A 547 28.43 27.71 -37.82
N THR A 548 27.52 28.07 -38.72
CA THR A 548 27.47 29.39 -39.34
C THR A 548 26.24 30.10 -38.81
N ALA A 549 26.44 31.08 -37.93
CA ALA A 549 25.41 32.01 -37.50
C ALA A 549 25.65 33.36 -38.19
N THR A 550 24.69 33.77 -39.02
CA THR A 550 24.64 35.12 -39.60
C THR A 550 23.42 35.81 -39.02
N ALA A 551 23.65 36.75 -38.10
CA ALA A 551 22.60 37.62 -37.56
C ALA A 551 22.70 39.00 -38.23
N THR A 552 21.67 39.37 -38.97
CA THR A 552 21.47 40.72 -39.50
C THR A 552 20.30 41.35 -38.75
N ALA A 553 20.59 42.30 -37.87
CA ALA A 553 19.58 43.10 -37.20
C ALA A 553 19.24 44.31 -38.06
N THR A 554 17.96 44.48 -38.42
CA THR A 554 17.41 45.74 -38.93
C THR A 554 16.20 46.09 -38.09
N ALA A 555 16.30 47.16 -37.29
CA ALA A 555 15.19 47.73 -36.54
C ALA A 555 14.47 48.77 -37.39
N THR A 556 13.14 48.74 -37.42
CA THR A 556 12.33 49.83 -37.97
C THR A 556 11.17 50.08 -37.02
N PHE A 557 11.17 51.26 -36.40
CA PHE A 557 10.04 51.80 -35.64
C PHE A 557 9.05 52.47 -36.60
N THR A 558 7.75 52.32 -36.34
CA THR A 558 6.73 53.18 -36.93
C THR A 558 5.63 53.43 -35.88
N PRO A 559 5.34 54.69 -35.51
CA PRO A 559 4.28 55.03 -34.56
C PRO A 559 2.94 55.29 -35.27
N SER A 560 1.83 54.98 -34.62
CA SER A 560 0.56 55.72 -34.83
C SER A 560 -0.42 55.51 -33.66
N PRO A 561 -0.82 56.56 -32.92
CA PRO A 561 -1.97 56.55 -32.04
C PRO A 561 -3.24 57.04 -32.78
N THR A 562 -4.39 56.45 -32.50
CA THR A 562 -5.69 57.10 -32.77
C THR A 562 -6.65 56.80 -31.62
N ALA A 563 -6.92 57.84 -30.83
CA ALA A 563 -8.01 57.89 -29.86
C ALA A 563 -9.25 58.50 -30.55
N THR A 564 -10.42 57.91 -30.32
CA THR A 564 -11.72 58.55 -30.62
C THR A 564 -12.49 58.65 -29.30
N PRO A 565 -12.89 59.85 -28.86
CA PRO A 565 -13.75 60.01 -27.70
C PRO A 565 -15.23 59.95 -28.10
N THR A 566 -16.08 59.40 -27.25
CA THR A 566 -17.52 59.71 -27.28
C THR A 566 -18.03 59.82 -25.85
N ALA A 567 -18.35 61.04 -25.45
CA ALA A 567 -19.11 61.34 -24.26
C ALA A 567 -20.61 61.21 -24.57
N THR A 568 -21.40 60.65 -23.66
CA THR A 568 -22.83 60.96 -23.60
C THR A 568 -23.25 61.00 -22.14
N PHE A 569 -23.80 62.16 -21.75
CA PHE A 569 -24.28 62.46 -20.41
C PHE A 569 -25.63 61.80 -20.13
N THR A 570 -25.79 61.48 -18.84
CA THR A 570 -26.94 60.98 -18.08
C THR A 570 -28.15 61.94 -18.11
N PRO A 571 -29.36 61.46 -17.76
CA PRO A 571 -29.89 61.87 -16.45
C PRO A 571 -30.52 60.75 -15.59
N THR A 572 -30.58 61.09 -14.30
CA THR A 572 -30.70 60.27 -13.06
C THR A 572 -32.17 60.18 -12.56
N PRO A 573 -32.47 59.79 -11.28
CA PRO A 573 -32.99 58.50 -10.79
C PRO A 573 -34.47 58.49 -10.32
N ILE A 574 -34.99 57.33 -9.92
CA ILE A 574 -36.11 57.22 -8.95
C ILE A 574 -35.72 56.19 -7.86
N PRO A 575 -35.88 56.52 -6.55
CA PRO A 575 -35.57 55.61 -5.45
C PRO A 575 -36.77 54.72 -5.12
N SER A 576 -36.55 53.44 -4.83
CA SER A 576 -37.53 52.62 -4.11
C SER A 576 -36.92 52.11 -2.82
N ILE A 577 -37.52 52.56 -1.72
CA ILE A 577 -37.21 52.21 -0.34
C ILE A 577 -37.96 50.92 0.05
N THR A 578 -37.30 50.14 0.90
CA THR A 578 -37.61 48.84 1.55
C THR A 578 -38.93 48.84 2.37
N PRO A 579 -39.50 47.67 2.76
CA PRO A 579 -39.16 47.09 4.07
C PRO A 579 -39.16 45.53 4.14
N PRO A 580 -38.70 44.93 5.28
CA PRO A 580 -38.44 43.49 5.43
C PRO A 580 -39.52 42.77 6.31
N PRO A 581 -39.26 41.59 6.91
CA PRO A 581 -40.08 40.38 6.80
C PRO A 581 -41.16 40.22 7.91
N PHE A 582 -42.14 39.34 7.71
CA PHE A 582 -42.98 38.82 8.80
C PHE A 582 -43.04 37.29 8.82
N PRO A 583 -42.90 36.66 10.00
CA PRO A 583 -43.07 35.23 10.23
C PRO A 583 -44.52 34.91 10.62
N THR A 584 -45.03 33.73 10.29
CA THR A 584 -46.19 33.17 11.02
C THR A 584 -46.20 31.65 10.92
N GLY A 585 -46.23 30.98 12.08
CA GLY A 585 -46.60 29.58 12.24
C GLY A 585 -47.97 29.47 12.91
N GLN A 586 -48.67 28.36 12.59
CA GLN A 586 -49.87 27.75 13.22
C GLN A 586 -51.16 28.61 13.24
N VAL A 587 -52.40 28.11 13.17
CA VAL A 587 -53.08 26.89 13.63
C VAL A 587 -54.40 26.72 12.83
N LEU A 588 -55.00 25.51 12.87
CA LEU A 588 -56.41 25.10 12.64
C LEU A 588 -56.86 24.93 11.18
N ALA A 589 -57.01 23.70 10.69
CA ALA A 589 -58.13 22.76 10.88
C ALA A 589 -59.26 22.92 9.85
N THR A 590 -59.61 21.76 9.28
CA THR A 590 -60.96 21.17 9.12
C THR A 590 -61.41 20.88 7.68
N GLN A 591 -61.77 19.60 7.48
CA GLN A 591 -62.83 19.05 6.63
C GLN A 591 -62.69 18.95 5.10
N ALA A 592 -62.55 17.69 4.68
CA ALA A 592 -63.48 16.96 3.81
C ALA A 592 -63.86 17.56 2.44
N ARG A 593 -63.35 16.95 1.36
CA ARG A 593 -64.12 15.97 0.57
C ARG A 593 -63.21 15.21 -0.39
#